data_AF-A0A1Y6D0E4-F1
#
_entry.id   AF-A0A1Y6D0E4-F1
#
_cell.length_a   1.000
_cell.length_b   1.000
_cell.length_c   1.000
_cell.angle_alpha   90.00
_cell.angle_beta   90.00
_cell.angle_gamma   90.00
#
_symmetry.space_group_name_H-M   'P 1'
#
loop_
_entity.id
_entity.type
_entity.pdbx_description
1 polymer ?
#
loop_
_entity_poly.entity_id
_entity_poly.type
_entity_poly.pdbx_seq_one_letter_code
_entity_poly.pdbx_strand_id
1 'polypeptide(L)'
;MLETGRVDAVISDTLEAATWDDVALLGPFTQDRKAMALPLDHVELRDRIDDWLAARETDGWLPQQRQALGAQAAMAPEQVCAEAISANLSQRFSLMPWVAAVKRRESLPIIDPAQEAKVLAQARAMAAREGLPENEAARLFTVLMELSKSIQARNGNAEAEGLGLPELRLAVAGVSSALLPEIRRYVGILADHSEMLETTLRHDLGEWLDADKVGSLLEVLPPRAFGSLKSKPRRAVQ
;
A
#
# COMPACT_ATOMS: atom_id res chain seq x y z
N MET A 1 20.92 -9.41 21.77
CA MET A 1 21.50 -9.74 20.45
C MET A 1 22.44 -8.62 19.98
N LEU A 2 21.99 -7.36 19.90
CA LEU A 2 22.85 -6.18 19.66
C LEU A 2 23.86 -5.95 20.80
N GLU A 3 23.39 -5.92 22.06
CA GLU A 3 24.25 -5.69 23.24
C GLU A 3 25.31 -6.78 23.48
N THR A 4 25.14 -7.95 22.85
CA THR A 4 26.04 -9.11 23.02
C THR A 4 27.13 -9.18 21.95
N GLY A 5 27.18 -8.24 21.00
CA GLY A 5 28.21 -8.20 19.93
C GLY A 5 28.17 -9.37 18.95
N ARG A 6 27.04 -10.09 18.86
CA ARG A 6 26.87 -11.27 17.99
C ARG A 6 26.16 -10.92 16.67
N VAL A 7 26.42 -9.72 16.16
CA VAL A 7 25.76 -9.19 14.97
C VAL A 7 26.85 -8.75 14.00
N ASP A 8 26.92 -9.39 12.84
CA ASP A 8 27.93 -9.11 11.81
C ASP A 8 27.58 -7.89 10.94
N ALA A 9 26.31 -7.46 10.93
CA ALA A 9 25.81 -6.30 10.20
C ALA A 9 24.52 -5.75 10.82
N VAL A 10 24.31 -4.45 10.74
CA VAL A 10 23.04 -3.81 11.13
C VAL A 10 22.47 -3.07 9.92
N ILE A 11 21.16 -3.16 9.74
CA ILE A 11 20.43 -2.37 8.73
C ILE A 11 19.91 -1.13 9.45
N SER A 12 20.20 0.03 8.89
CA SER A 12 19.83 1.33 9.44
C SER A 12 19.51 2.30 8.30
N ASP A 13 18.76 3.35 8.63
CA ASP A 13 18.52 4.42 7.66
C ASP A 13 19.72 5.39 7.57
N THR A 14 19.69 6.28 6.59
CA THR A 14 20.78 7.25 6.34
C THR A 14 21.03 8.23 7.49
N LEU A 15 20.05 8.47 8.36
CA LEU A 15 20.17 9.40 9.49
C LEU A 15 20.78 8.72 10.71
N GLU A 16 20.26 7.54 11.05
CA GLU A 16 20.80 6.72 12.12
C GLU A 16 22.23 6.28 11.77
N ALA A 17 22.49 5.85 10.54
CA ALA A 17 23.83 5.47 10.08
C ALA A 17 24.83 6.64 10.15
N ALA A 18 24.39 7.89 10.00
CA ALA A 18 25.25 9.07 10.16
C ALA A 18 25.73 9.28 11.61
N THR A 19 25.14 8.60 12.59
CA THR A 19 25.53 8.67 14.01
C THR A 19 26.48 7.57 14.44
N TRP A 20 26.83 6.63 13.54
CA TRP A 20 27.62 5.45 13.88
C TRP A 20 29.08 5.62 13.48
N ASP A 21 29.97 5.44 14.45
CA ASP A 21 31.40 5.36 14.22
C ASP A 21 31.82 3.92 13.84
N ASP A 22 32.90 3.78 13.07
CA ASP A 22 33.56 2.50 12.75
C ASP A 22 32.68 1.43 12.06
N VAL A 23 31.72 1.84 11.22
CA VAL A 23 30.92 0.92 10.38
C VAL A 23 31.23 1.08 8.88
N ALA A 24 31.41 -0.04 8.19
CA ALA A 24 31.50 -0.05 6.73
C ALA A 24 30.09 -0.01 6.13
N LEU A 25 29.80 1.02 5.34
CA LEU A 25 28.51 1.15 4.66
C LEU A 25 28.41 0.20 3.47
N LEU A 26 27.42 -0.70 3.51
CA LEU A 26 26.99 -1.50 2.36
C LEU A 26 25.61 -0.99 1.92
N GLY A 27 25.56 -0.23 0.82
CA GLY A 27 24.32 0.39 0.36
C GLY A 27 24.54 1.60 -0.56
N PRO A 28 23.52 2.43 -0.78
CA PRO A 28 22.20 2.36 -0.13
C PRO A 28 21.34 1.20 -0.65
N PHE A 29 20.41 0.73 0.18
CA PHE A 29 19.24 0.03 -0.36
C PHE A 29 18.50 1.03 -1.25
N THR A 30 18.24 0.67 -2.50
CA THR A 30 17.66 1.60 -3.48
C THR A 30 16.17 1.87 -3.23
N GLN A 31 15.53 1.04 -2.39
CA GLN A 31 14.13 1.18 -1.99
C GLN A 31 14.00 0.71 -0.53
N ASP A 32 13.59 1.60 0.36
CA ASP A 32 13.20 1.26 1.73
C ASP A 32 11.80 1.79 2.02
N ARG A 33 11.01 1.00 2.73
CA ARG A 33 9.70 1.41 3.24
C ARG A 33 9.64 1.13 4.72
N LYS A 34 9.30 2.16 5.48
CA LYS A 34 9.07 2.05 6.91
C LYS A 34 7.58 1.91 7.16
N ALA A 35 7.21 0.89 7.93
CA ALA A 35 5.84 0.66 8.35
C ALA A 35 5.79 0.42 9.85
N MET A 36 4.72 0.89 10.49
CA MET A 36 4.41 0.50 11.86
C MET A 36 3.69 -0.85 11.85
N ALA A 37 4.35 -1.88 12.40
CA ALA A 37 3.74 -3.19 12.53
C ALA A 37 2.72 -3.17 13.68
N LEU A 38 1.46 -3.43 13.33
CA LEU A 38 0.35 -3.53 14.29
C LEU A 38 -0.24 -4.95 14.24
N PRO A 39 -0.73 -5.48 15.37
CA PRO A 39 -1.47 -6.74 15.36
C PRO A 39 -2.73 -6.67 14.47
N LEU A 40 -3.15 -7.80 13.91
CA LEU A 40 -4.23 -7.85 12.90
C LEU A 40 -5.60 -7.37 13.41
N ASP A 41 -5.83 -7.41 14.73
CA ASP A 41 -7.05 -6.97 15.39
C ASP A 41 -7.05 -5.47 15.76
N HIS A 42 -5.94 -4.75 15.54
CA HIS A 42 -5.80 -3.32 15.84
C HIS A 42 -6.13 -2.41 14.65
N VAL A 43 -7.17 -2.77 13.89
CA VAL A 43 -7.61 -2.06 12.67
C VAL A 43 -7.95 -0.59 12.96
N GLU A 44 -8.67 -0.32 14.04
CA GLU A 44 -9.05 1.05 14.41
C GLU A 44 -7.83 1.93 14.75
N LEU A 45 -6.80 1.35 15.37
CA LEU A 45 -5.57 2.08 15.68
C LEU A 45 -4.80 2.39 14.39
N ARG A 46 -4.72 1.44 13.45
CA ARG A 46 -4.11 1.67 12.14
C ARG A 46 -4.83 2.81 11.42
N ASP A 47 -6.16 2.75 11.31
CA ASP A 47 -6.93 3.77 10.61
C ASP A 47 -6.75 5.15 11.25
N ARG A 48 -6.68 5.22 12.59
CA ARG A 48 -6.36 6.48 13.32
C ARG A 48 -4.96 7.00 13.03
N ILE A 49 -3.97 6.11 12.92
CA ILE A 49 -2.60 6.48 12.58
C ILE A 49 -2.54 7.01 11.14
N ASP A 50 -3.18 6.33 10.20
CA ASP A 50 -3.22 6.75 8.79
C ASP A 50 -3.92 8.10 8.63
N ASP A 51 -5.02 8.32 9.35
CA ASP A 51 -5.71 9.61 9.39
C ASP A 51 -4.86 10.71 10.03
N TRP A 52 -4.14 10.40 11.10
CA TRP A 52 -3.22 11.34 11.74
C TRP A 52 -2.06 11.70 10.80
N LEU A 53 -1.42 10.72 10.17
CA LEU A 53 -0.33 10.93 9.20
C LEU A 53 -0.81 11.79 8.03
N ALA A 54 -1.98 11.48 7.46
CA ALA A 54 -2.54 12.27 6.36
C ALA A 54 -2.87 13.71 6.76
N ALA A 55 -3.37 13.92 7.98
CA ALA A 55 -3.61 15.27 8.51
C ALA A 55 -2.31 16.05 8.68
N ARG A 56 -1.27 15.40 9.22
CA ARG A 56 0.09 15.98 9.39
C ARG A 56 0.81 16.23 8.08
N GLU A 57 0.51 15.45 7.04
CA GLU A 57 0.98 15.73 5.69
C GLU A 57 0.34 17.01 5.15
N THR A 58 -0.98 17.13 5.33
CA THR A 58 -1.77 18.26 4.83
C THR A 58 -1.44 19.58 5.53
N ASP A 59 -1.20 19.55 6.83
CA ASP A 59 -0.87 20.75 7.62
C ASP A 59 0.61 21.14 7.56
N GLY A 60 1.43 20.36 6.84
CA GLY A 60 2.85 20.65 6.62
C GLY A 60 3.78 20.23 7.76
N TRP A 61 3.24 19.74 8.89
CA TRP A 61 4.07 19.28 10.00
C TRP A 61 4.97 18.11 9.60
N LEU A 62 4.43 17.11 8.91
CA LEU A 62 5.19 15.92 8.51
C LEU A 62 6.27 16.25 7.45
N PRO A 63 6.00 17.05 6.40
CA PRO A 63 7.04 17.61 5.54
C PRO A 63 8.15 18.34 6.30
N GLN A 64 7.80 19.16 7.30
CA GLN A 64 8.80 19.87 8.12
C GLN A 64 9.66 18.89 8.93
N GLN A 65 9.07 17.84 9.50
CA GLN A 65 9.83 16.80 10.20
C GLN A 65 10.77 16.06 9.26
N ARG A 66 10.33 15.69 8.04
CA ARG A 66 11.21 15.04 7.05
C ARG A 66 12.40 15.91 6.69
N GLN A 67 12.21 17.22 6.52
CA GLN A 67 13.30 18.16 6.27
C GLN A 67 14.27 18.29 7.45
N ALA A 68 13.75 18.39 8.68
CA ALA A 68 14.57 18.41 9.88
C ALA A 68 15.40 17.12 10.05
N LEU A 69 14.87 16.01 9.54
CA LEU A 69 15.50 14.70 9.42
C LEU A 69 16.25 14.54 8.08
N GLY A 70 16.72 15.61 7.44
CA GLY A 70 17.68 15.52 6.33
C GLY A 70 17.13 15.01 4.98
N ALA A 71 15.80 14.93 4.80
CA ALA A 71 15.24 14.67 3.47
C ALA A 71 15.64 15.79 2.49
N GLN A 72 16.33 15.43 1.40
CA GLN A 72 16.99 16.38 0.49
C GLN A 72 16.01 17.27 -0.30
N ALA A 73 14.75 16.86 -0.46
CA ALA A 73 13.71 17.65 -1.09
C ALA A 73 12.37 17.46 -0.37
N ALA A 74 11.58 18.53 -0.29
CA ALA A 74 10.18 18.41 0.04
C ALA A 74 9.49 17.61 -1.07
N MET A 75 8.77 16.56 -0.70
CA MET A 75 7.95 15.82 -1.66
C MET A 75 6.79 16.69 -2.10
N ALA A 76 6.51 16.71 -3.40
CA ALA A 76 5.33 17.39 -3.91
C ALA A 76 4.06 16.64 -3.46
N PRO A 77 2.92 17.35 -3.25
CA PRO A 77 1.69 16.71 -2.78
C PRO A 77 1.25 15.52 -3.64
N GLU A 78 1.32 15.64 -4.97
CA GLU A 78 0.99 14.58 -5.91
C GLU A 78 1.91 13.36 -5.80
N GLN A 79 3.18 13.56 -5.47
CA GLN A 79 4.12 12.49 -5.21
C GLN A 79 3.73 11.73 -3.94
N VAL A 80 3.41 12.44 -2.86
CA VAL A 80 2.95 11.81 -1.61
C VAL A 80 1.65 11.02 -1.84
N CYS A 81 0.73 11.56 -2.63
CA CYS A 81 -0.50 10.87 -3.00
C CYS A 81 -0.24 9.58 -3.78
N ALA A 82 0.66 9.64 -4.77
CA ALA A 82 1.01 8.48 -5.59
C ALA A 82 1.71 7.40 -4.76
N GLU A 83 2.64 7.80 -3.88
CA GLU A 83 3.35 6.89 -3.00
C GLU A 83 2.42 6.22 -1.99
N ALA A 84 1.44 6.91 -1.43
CA ALA A 84 0.46 6.31 -0.51
C ALA A 84 -0.35 5.18 -1.18
N ILE A 85 -0.90 5.45 -2.37
CA ILE A 85 -1.64 4.44 -3.15
C ILE A 85 -0.72 3.27 -3.52
N SER A 86 0.49 3.57 -3.99
CA SER A 86 1.49 2.57 -4.36
C SER A 86 1.92 1.69 -3.17
N ALA A 87 2.07 2.29 -1.99
CA ALA A 87 2.45 1.61 -0.76
C ALA A 87 1.40 0.56 -0.37
N ASN A 88 0.12 0.94 -0.35
CA ASN A 88 -0.97 0.02 -0.07
C ASN A 88 -1.06 -1.13 -1.10
N LEU A 89 -0.86 -0.82 -2.38
CA LEU A 89 -0.88 -1.82 -3.44
C LEU A 89 0.28 -2.82 -3.32
N SER A 90 1.51 -2.35 -3.15
CA SER A 90 2.66 -3.25 -3.01
C SER A 90 2.60 -4.03 -1.69
N GLN A 91 2.15 -3.43 -0.58
CA GLN A 91 1.91 -4.19 0.66
C GLN A 91 0.87 -5.30 0.43
N ARG A 92 -0.24 -5.01 -0.26
CA ARG A 92 -1.25 -6.02 -0.59
C ARG A 92 -0.65 -7.15 -1.44
N PHE A 93 0.18 -6.82 -2.43
CA PHE A 93 0.80 -7.82 -3.31
C PHE A 93 1.89 -8.64 -2.62
N SER A 94 2.62 -8.06 -1.66
CA SER A 94 3.63 -8.75 -0.85
C SER A 94 3.06 -9.89 0.00
N LEU A 95 1.75 -9.87 0.28
CA LEU A 95 1.05 -10.95 1.00
C LEU A 95 0.70 -12.15 0.10
N MET A 96 0.70 -11.98 -1.22
CA MET A 96 0.23 -13.02 -2.15
C MET A 96 1.12 -14.27 -2.19
N PRO A 97 2.47 -14.20 -2.08
CA PRO A 97 3.31 -15.38 -1.91
C PRO A 97 2.90 -16.24 -0.71
N TRP A 98 2.56 -15.60 0.43
CA TRP A 98 2.10 -16.30 1.64
C TRP A 98 0.74 -16.95 1.43
N VAL A 99 -0.20 -16.26 0.78
CA VAL A 99 -1.50 -16.84 0.41
C VAL A 99 -1.33 -18.06 -0.51
N ALA A 100 -0.42 -17.98 -1.49
CA ALA A 100 -0.14 -19.10 -2.39
C ALA A 100 0.47 -20.30 -1.66
N ALA A 101 1.41 -20.05 -0.75
CA ALA A 101 2.05 -21.08 0.08
C ALA A 101 1.02 -21.82 0.95
N VAL A 102 0.18 -21.08 1.67
CA VAL A 102 -0.87 -21.66 2.52
C VAL A 102 -1.90 -22.43 1.70
N LYS A 103 -2.39 -21.87 0.60
CA LYS A 103 -3.34 -22.56 -0.28
C LYS A 103 -2.76 -23.86 -0.82
N ARG A 104 -1.48 -23.92 -1.19
CA ARG A 104 -0.86 -25.18 -1.62
C ARG A 104 -0.77 -26.18 -0.47
N ARG A 105 -0.25 -25.76 0.68
CA ARG A 105 -0.13 -26.61 1.87
C ARG A 105 -1.46 -27.28 2.21
N GLU A 106 -2.55 -26.54 2.07
CA GLU A 106 -3.91 -26.99 2.38
C GLU A 106 -4.69 -27.53 1.15
N SER A 107 -4.04 -27.66 -0.02
CA SER A 107 -4.67 -28.10 -1.28
C SER A 107 -5.91 -27.30 -1.69
N LEU A 108 -5.92 -26.01 -1.38
CA LEU A 108 -6.99 -25.07 -1.72
C LEU A 108 -6.76 -24.43 -3.10
N PRO A 109 -7.84 -24.18 -3.87
CA PRO A 109 -7.73 -23.54 -5.17
C PRO A 109 -7.33 -22.05 -5.07
N ILE A 110 -6.59 -21.57 -6.08
CA ILE A 110 -6.30 -20.14 -6.22
C ILE A 110 -7.60 -19.35 -6.44
N ILE A 111 -8.51 -19.89 -7.25
CA ILE A 111 -9.82 -19.29 -7.54
C ILE A 111 -10.82 -19.69 -6.45
N ASP A 112 -11.43 -18.71 -5.80
CA ASP A 112 -12.41 -18.89 -4.73
C ASP A 112 -13.60 -17.95 -4.96
N PRO A 113 -14.60 -18.35 -5.77
CA PRO A 113 -15.69 -17.47 -6.17
C PRO A 113 -16.51 -16.92 -4.99
N ALA A 114 -16.65 -17.71 -3.93
CA ALA A 114 -17.38 -17.30 -2.73
C ALA A 114 -16.63 -16.19 -1.98
N GLN A 115 -15.31 -16.30 -1.85
CA GLN A 115 -14.49 -15.25 -1.27
C GLN A 115 -14.43 -14.00 -2.17
N GLU A 116 -14.30 -14.17 -3.49
CA GLU A 116 -14.28 -13.05 -4.44
C GLU A 116 -15.59 -12.24 -4.36
N ALA A 117 -16.74 -12.91 -4.28
CA ALA A 117 -18.04 -12.25 -4.09
C ALA A 117 -18.10 -11.44 -2.78
N LYS A 118 -17.54 -11.96 -1.67
CA LYS A 118 -17.47 -11.24 -0.39
C LYS A 118 -16.61 -9.98 -0.51
N VAL A 119 -15.44 -10.09 -1.15
CA VAL A 119 -14.55 -8.95 -1.38
C VAL A 119 -15.24 -7.85 -2.19
N LEU A 120 -15.96 -8.23 -3.26
CA LEU A 120 -16.70 -7.26 -4.07
C LEU A 120 -17.87 -6.62 -3.32
N ALA A 121 -18.57 -7.35 -2.46
CA ALA A 121 -19.62 -6.78 -1.62
C ALA A 121 -19.06 -5.78 -0.61
N GLN A 122 -17.93 -6.11 0.02
CA GLN A 122 -17.22 -5.21 0.94
C GLN A 122 -16.69 -3.95 0.24
N ALA A 123 -16.12 -4.09 -0.95
CA ALA A 123 -15.63 -2.95 -1.74
C ALA A 123 -16.75 -1.96 -2.07
N ARG A 124 -17.94 -2.46 -2.46
CA ARG A 124 -19.12 -1.60 -2.71
C ARG A 124 -19.60 -0.89 -1.45
N ALA A 125 -19.74 -1.63 -0.34
CA ALA A 125 -20.16 -1.04 0.93
C ALA A 125 -19.19 0.06 1.41
N MET A 126 -17.89 -0.16 1.24
CA MET A 126 -16.87 0.83 1.57
C MET A 126 -16.93 2.04 0.63
N ALA A 127 -17.08 1.82 -0.68
CA ALA A 127 -17.25 2.91 -1.64
C ALA A 127 -18.47 3.78 -1.30
N ALA A 128 -19.59 3.18 -0.95
CA ALA A 128 -20.80 3.90 -0.51
C ALA A 128 -20.52 4.77 0.72
N ARG A 129 -19.78 4.25 1.72
CA ARG A 129 -19.39 4.99 2.92
C ARG A 129 -18.46 6.18 2.61
N GLU A 130 -17.51 6.00 1.70
CA GLU A 130 -16.56 7.04 1.29
C GLU A 130 -17.15 8.05 0.26
N GLY A 131 -18.38 7.80 -0.20
CA GLY A 131 -19.03 8.60 -1.26
C GLY A 131 -18.37 8.44 -2.63
N LEU A 132 -17.81 7.26 -2.91
CA LEU A 132 -17.20 6.87 -4.18
C LEU A 132 -18.17 6.05 -5.05
N PRO A 133 -18.02 6.04 -6.39
CA PRO A 133 -18.82 5.19 -7.26
C PRO A 133 -18.58 3.70 -6.97
N GLU A 134 -19.65 3.00 -6.54
CA GLU A 134 -19.58 1.57 -6.18
C GLU A 134 -19.11 0.67 -7.34
N ASN A 135 -19.52 1.00 -8.57
CA ASN A 135 -19.12 0.23 -9.76
C ASN A 135 -17.61 0.36 -10.03
N GLU A 136 -17.04 1.55 -9.85
CA GLU A 136 -15.61 1.77 -10.07
C GLU A 136 -14.78 1.11 -8.97
N ALA A 137 -15.25 1.14 -7.72
CA ALA A 137 -14.64 0.37 -6.65
C ALA A 137 -14.70 -1.14 -6.93
N ALA A 138 -15.84 -1.67 -7.39
CA ALA A 138 -15.95 -3.08 -7.77
C ALA A 138 -15.02 -3.46 -8.93
N ARG A 139 -14.87 -2.58 -9.94
CA ARG A 139 -13.90 -2.76 -11.04
C ARG A 139 -12.46 -2.79 -10.54
N LEU A 140 -12.08 -1.84 -9.68
CA LEU A 140 -10.75 -1.81 -9.05
C LEU A 140 -10.47 -3.13 -8.33
N PHE A 141 -11.36 -3.56 -7.44
CA PHE A 141 -11.15 -4.80 -6.68
C PHE A 141 -11.17 -6.05 -7.56
N THR A 142 -11.90 -6.04 -8.67
CA THR A 142 -11.82 -7.12 -9.68
C THR A 142 -10.42 -7.22 -10.27
N VAL A 143 -9.86 -6.10 -10.74
CA VAL A 143 -8.48 -6.06 -11.26
C VAL A 143 -7.48 -6.49 -10.19
N LEU A 144 -7.62 -5.99 -8.95
CA LEU A 144 -6.74 -6.39 -7.84
C LEU A 144 -6.81 -7.90 -7.53
N MET A 145 -7.97 -8.53 -7.67
CA MET A 145 -8.11 -9.98 -7.51
C MET A 145 -7.43 -10.74 -8.65
N GLU A 146 -7.60 -10.31 -9.90
CA GLU A 146 -6.91 -10.93 -11.05
C GLU A 146 -5.38 -10.83 -10.95
N LEU A 147 -4.89 -9.64 -10.60
CA LEU A 147 -3.46 -9.43 -10.36
C LEU A 147 -2.97 -10.33 -9.23
N SER A 148 -3.67 -10.37 -8.10
CA SER A 148 -3.35 -11.28 -6.99
C SER A 148 -3.28 -12.74 -7.39
N LYS A 149 -4.19 -13.22 -8.24
CA LYS A 149 -4.19 -14.60 -8.75
C LYS A 149 -2.96 -14.86 -9.62
N SER A 150 -2.59 -13.91 -10.48
CA SER A 150 -1.35 -13.99 -11.26
C SER A 150 -0.11 -14.07 -10.36
N ILE A 151 -0.06 -13.29 -9.28
CA ILE A 151 1.05 -13.33 -8.32
C ILE A 151 1.09 -14.66 -7.56
N GLN A 152 -0.06 -15.20 -7.16
CA GLN A 152 -0.13 -16.50 -6.50
C GLN A 152 0.37 -17.63 -7.42
N ALA A 153 0.02 -17.58 -8.71
CA ALA A 153 0.41 -18.60 -9.68
C ALA A 153 1.93 -18.69 -9.90
N ARG A 154 2.64 -17.55 -9.90
CA ARG A 154 4.11 -17.52 -10.04
C ARG A 154 4.86 -17.81 -8.75
N ASN A 155 4.28 -17.48 -7.60
CA ASN A 155 4.90 -17.70 -6.28
C ASN A 155 4.44 -19.01 -5.68
N GLY A 156 4.48 -20.07 -6.50
CA GLY A 156 4.29 -21.42 -6.01
C GLY A 156 5.24 -21.63 -4.82
N ASN A 157 6.54 -21.71 -5.07
CA ASN A 157 7.50 -22.29 -4.14
C ASN A 157 7.76 -21.57 -2.78
N ALA A 158 7.01 -20.53 -2.42
CA ALA A 158 7.12 -19.90 -1.10
C ALA A 158 6.70 -20.86 0.03
N GLU A 159 7.39 -20.78 1.17
CA GLU A 159 7.07 -21.48 2.41
C GLU A 159 6.41 -20.49 3.39
N ALA A 160 5.29 -20.89 3.98
CA ALA A 160 4.58 -20.11 5.00
C ALA A 160 4.42 -20.97 6.24
N GLU A 161 5.41 -20.93 7.13
CA GLU A 161 5.30 -21.54 8.45
C GLU A 161 4.45 -20.64 9.38
N GLY A 162 3.57 -21.25 10.17
CA GLY A 162 2.85 -20.57 11.26
C GLY A 162 1.63 -19.70 10.90
N LEU A 163 1.42 -19.31 9.64
CA LEU A 163 0.24 -18.53 9.22
C LEU A 163 -0.85 -19.41 8.59
N GLY A 164 -2.11 -19.18 9.00
CA GLY A 164 -3.30 -19.76 8.40
C GLY A 164 -3.94 -18.85 7.35
N LEU A 165 -4.82 -19.44 6.53
CA LEU A 165 -5.56 -18.68 5.52
C LEU A 165 -6.52 -17.63 6.12
N PRO A 166 -7.19 -17.85 7.26
CA PRO A 166 -8.02 -16.83 7.90
C PRO A 166 -7.22 -15.58 8.28
N GLU A 167 -6.04 -15.72 8.88
CA GLU A 167 -5.18 -14.62 9.29
C GLU A 167 -4.68 -13.84 8.07
N LEU A 168 -4.27 -14.52 7.01
CA LEU A 168 -3.87 -13.87 5.76
C LEU A 168 -5.04 -13.14 5.09
N ARG A 169 -6.25 -13.68 5.13
CA ARG A 169 -7.45 -12.99 4.63
C ARG A 169 -7.72 -11.70 5.42
N LEU A 170 -7.55 -11.73 6.74
CA LEU A 170 -7.66 -10.53 7.58
C LEU A 170 -6.57 -9.51 7.26
N ALA A 171 -5.31 -9.95 7.11
CA ALA A 171 -4.21 -9.06 6.73
C ALA A 171 -4.45 -8.39 5.37
N VAL A 172 -4.84 -9.17 4.34
CA VAL A 172 -5.15 -8.64 3.01
C VAL A 172 -6.33 -7.68 3.04
N ALA A 173 -7.39 -8.02 3.78
CA ALA A 173 -8.55 -7.14 3.94
C ALA A 173 -8.17 -5.83 4.65
N GLY A 174 -7.33 -5.91 5.68
CA GLY A 174 -6.82 -4.75 6.40
C GLY A 174 -6.02 -3.80 5.52
N VAL A 175 -5.06 -4.31 4.75
CA VAL A 175 -4.29 -3.46 3.81
C VAL A 175 -5.20 -2.88 2.73
N SER A 176 -6.14 -3.68 2.23
CA SER A 176 -7.05 -3.24 1.16
C SER A 176 -8.07 -2.19 1.64
N SER A 177 -8.34 -2.10 2.96
CA SER A 177 -9.35 -1.17 3.47
C SER A 177 -8.92 0.29 3.45
N ALA A 178 -7.61 0.56 3.37
CA ALA A 178 -7.08 1.92 3.26
C ALA A 178 -7.18 2.49 1.83
N LEU A 179 -7.27 1.63 0.80
CA LEU A 179 -7.21 2.06 -0.61
C LEU A 179 -8.32 3.03 -1.01
N LEU A 180 -9.58 2.74 -0.68
CA LEU A 180 -10.70 3.60 -1.07
C LEU A 180 -10.70 4.95 -0.32
N PRO A 181 -10.46 5.00 1.01
CA PRO A 181 -10.21 6.25 1.72
C PRO A 181 -9.09 7.10 1.11
N GLU A 182 -7.95 6.49 0.74
CA GLU A 182 -6.85 7.21 0.09
C GLU A 182 -7.21 7.73 -1.29
N ILE A 183 -7.86 6.90 -2.12
CA ILE A 183 -8.40 7.33 -3.41
C ILE A 183 -9.32 8.53 -3.22
N ARG A 184 -10.24 8.48 -2.25
CA ARG A 184 -11.16 9.59 -1.97
C ARG A 184 -10.42 10.84 -1.55
N ARG A 185 -9.35 10.70 -0.75
CA ARG A 185 -8.51 11.80 -0.25
C ARG A 185 -7.74 12.47 -1.38
N TYR A 186 -7.20 11.69 -2.31
CA TYR A 186 -6.19 12.16 -3.27
C TYR A 186 -6.67 12.30 -4.71
N VAL A 187 -7.88 11.84 -5.05
CA VAL A 187 -8.44 11.93 -6.42
C VAL A 187 -8.40 13.35 -6.98
N GLY A 188 -8.62 14.37 -6.15
CA GLY A 188 -8.57 15.77 -6.58
C GLY A 188 -7.15 16.27 -6.89
N ILE A 189 -6.15 15.78 -6.16
CA ILE A 189 -4.73 16.15 -6.36
C ILE A 189 -4.18 15.43 -7.59
N LEU A 190 -4.51 14.15 -7.74
CA LEU A 190 -4.05 13.32 -8.86
C LEU A 190 -4.80 13.59 -10.18
N ALA A 191 -5.87 14.41 -10.16
CA ALA A 191 -6.69 14.75 -11.33
C ALA A 191 -5.85 15.19 -12.53
N ASP A 192 -4.85 16.03 -12.28
CA ASP A 192 -3.98 16.64 -13.29
C ASP A 192 -2.55 16.05 -13.28
N HIS A 193 -2.30 15.00 -12.48
CA HIS A 193 -0.97 14.42 -12.25
C HIS A 193 -0.94 12.90 -12.49
N SER A 194 -1.61 12.43 -13.54
CA SER A 194 -1.66 11.00 -13.88
C SER A 194 -0.27 10.38 -14.12
N GLU A 195 0.65 11.14 -14.71
CA GLU A 195 2.03 10.69 -14.97
C GLU A 195 2.81 10.40 -13.68
N MET A 196 2.54 11.14 -12.60
CA MET A 196 3.17 10.92 -11.30
C MET A 196 2.75 9.56 -10.72
N LEU A 197 1.44 9.26 -10.75
CA LEU A 197 0.95 7.95 -10.30
C LEU A 197 1.51 6.83 -11.18
N GLU A 198 1.49 6.99 -12.50
CA GLU A 198 2.04 5.99 -13.41
C GLU A 198 3.52 5.70 -13.14
N THR A 199 4.35 6.73 -13.03
CA THR A 199 5.79 6.58 -12.76
C THR A 199 6.02 5.87 -11.43
N THR A 200 5.29 6.27 -10.40
CA THR A 200 5.39 5.67 -9.05
C THR A 200 4.97 4.20 -9.06
N LEU A 201 3.83 3.86 -9.68
CA LEU A 201 3.37 2.46 -9.74
C LEU A 201 4.30 1.58 -10.56
N ARG A 202 4.88 2.08 -11.66
CA ARG A 202 5.85 1.33 -12.45
C ARG A 202 7.12 1.04 -11.67
N HIS A 203 7.61 2.01 -10.91
CA HIS A 203 8.78 1.87 -10.06
C HIS A 203 8.54 0.87 -8.92
N ASP A 204 7.46 1.06 -8.17
CA ASP A 204 7.21 0.37 -6.91
C ASP A 204 6.57 -1.02 -7.08
N LEU A 205 5.78 -1.20 -8.14
CA LEU A 205 5.08 -2.46 -8.37
C LEU A 205 5.82 -3.34 -9.37
N GLY A 206 6.98 -2.91 -9.90
CA GLY A 206 7.73 -3.64 -10.92
C GLY A 206 8.20 -5.03 -10.48
N GLU A 207 8.47 -5.24 -9.19
CA GLU A 207 8.74 -6.58 -8.63
C GLU A 207 7.50 -7.49 -8.72
N TRP A 208 6.31 -6.88 -8.65
CA TRP A 208 5.05 -7.59 -8.59
C TRP A 208 4.37 -7.73 -9.96
N LEU A 209 4.50 -6.75 -10.84
CA LEU A 209 3.68 -6.59 -12.03
C LEU A 209 4.56 -6.23 -13.23
N ASP A 210 4.26 -6.83 -14.38
CA ASP A 210 4.79 -6.38 -15.67
C ASP A 210 4.13 -5.06 -16.11
N ALA A 211 4.70 -4.42 -17.13
CA ALA A 211 4.26 -3.12 -17.61
C ALA A 211 2.78 -3.10 -18.06
N ASP A 212 2.28 -4.21 -18.62
CA ASP A 212 0.91 -4.35 -19.13
C ASP A 212 -0.09 -4.44 -17.96
N LYS A 213 0.27 -5.17 -16.89
CA LYS A 213 -0.53 -5.24 -15.66
C LYS A 213 -0.59 -3.91 -14.93
N VAL A 214 0.51 -3.15 -14.90
CA VAL A 214 0.49 -1.77 -14.36
C VAL A 214 -0.44 -0.89 -15.19
N GLY A 215 -0.40 -1.01 -16.52
CA GLY A 215 -1.34 -0.31 -17.41
C GLY A 215 -2.81 -0.63 -17.11
N SER A 216 -3.13 -1.91 -16.90
CA SER A 216 -4.48 -2.36 -16.52
C SER A 216 -4.94 -1.80 -15.17
N LEU A 217 -4.01 -1.63 -14.23
CA LEU A 217 -4.30 -1.05 -12.92
C LEU A 217 -4.56 0.46 -12.99
N LEU A 218 -3.82 1.18 -13.85
CA LEU A 218 -4.01 2.62 -14.08
C LEU A 218 -5.41 2.94 -14.63
N GLU A 219 -6.02 2.06 -15.43
CA GLU A 219 -7.40 2.22 -15.94
C GLU A 219 -8.48 2.20 -14.85
N VAL A 220 -8.18 1.63 -13.69
CA VAL A 220 -9.11 1.49 -12.56
C VAL A 220 -8.70 2.31 -11.34
N LEU A 221 -7.70 3.18 -11.48
CA LEU A 221 -7.25 4.12 -10.45
C LEU A 221 -7.55 5.57 -10.84
N PRO A 222 -7.49 6.52 -9.88
CA PRO A 222 -7.48 7.93 -10.21
C PRO A 222 -6.32 8.28 -11.16
N PRO A 223 -6.48 9.29 -12.02
CA PRO A 223 -7.71 10.05 -12.24
C PRO A 223 -8.71 9.37 -13.19
N ARG A 224 -8.36 8.25 -13.85
CA ARG A 224 -9.16 7.64 -14.93
C ARG A 224 -10.54 7.14 -14.46
N ALA A 225 -10.60 6.32 -13.42
CA ALA A 225 -11.86 5.72 -12.94
C ALA A 225 -12.65 6.61 -11.97
N PHE A 226 -12.01 7.62 -11.36
CA PHE A 226 -12.61 8.41 -10.27
C PHE A 226 -12.63 9.94 -10.53
N GLY A 227 -12.11 10.40 -11.68
CA GLY A 227 -11.84 11.82 -11.96
C GLY A 227 -13.06 12.75 -12.04
N SER A 228 -14.28 12.22 -12.10
CA SER A 228 -15.51 13.03 -12.03
C SER A 228 -15.72 13.66 -10.64
N LEU A 229 -15.00 13.19 -9.62
CA LEU A 229 -15.02 13.70 -8.25
C LEU A 229 -14.09 14.92 -8.08
N LYS A 230 -14.31 16.01 -8.84
CA LYS A 230 -13.61 17.28 -8.56
C LYS A 230 -14.03 17.78 -7.16
N SER A 231 -13.05 18.01 -6.30
CA SER A 231 -13.23 18.31 -4.88
C SER A 231 -14.14 19.51 -4.64
N LYS A 232 -15.30 19.32 -3.99
CA LYS A 232 -15.89 20.39 -3.18
C LYS A 232 -15.01 20.56 -1.94
N PRO A 233 -14.51 21.77 -1.63
CA PRO A 233 -13.77 22.00 -0.40
C PRO A 233 -14.66 21.66 0.80
N ARG A 234 -14.17 20.81 1.71
CA ARG A 234 -14.81 20.61 3.02
C ARG A 234 -14.84 21.98 3.69
N ARG A 235 -16.04 22.54 3.92
CA ARG A 235 -16.19 23.74 4.76
C ARG A 235 -15.57 23.43 6.12
N ALA A 236 -14.61 24.25 6.52
CA ALA A 236 -14.13 24.27 7.89
C ALA A 236 -15.33 24.51 8.81
N VAL A 237 -15.55 23.60 9.75
CA VAL A 237 -16.48 23.81 10.86
C VAL A 237 -15.84 24.90 11.71
N GLN A 238 -16.48 26.07 11.75
CA GLN A 238 -16.16 27.16 12.68
C GLN A 238 -16.64 26.80 14.08
#